data_AF-A0A7C2Y493-F1
#
_entry.id   AF-A0A7C2Y493-F1
#
_cell.length_a   1.000
_cell.length_b   1.000
_cell.length_c   1.000
_cell.angle_alpha   90.00
_cell.angle_beta   90.00
_cell.angle_gamma   90.00
#
_symmetry.space_group_name_H-M   'P 1'
#
loop_
_entity.id
_entity.type
_entity.pdbx_description
1 polymer ?
#
loop_
_entity_poly.entity_id
_entity_poly.type
_entity_poly.pdbx_seq_one_letter_code
_entity_poly.pdbx_strand_id
1 'polypeptide(L)'
;MIGHPISRRKFLAQTATAALTGSVANLANKISPLNSSTTTRRRLRELGIIIGKFPTGKWNAITDVPGVKVGHCTRIEGEGALAVGKGPIRTGITVILPNDDIYHENLTAGRFVMNGNGEMTGLGSIDQRGLLQSPIFLTDTSNIGRVMNGAMTWFLQTYPKIGDSLPVPVPLVAETWAGFLHDVGGRHLNDEHVLAAINDAKSGPVQEGAVGGGVGMVCYDFKGGIGTASRVLPERHGGYTIGVLVQANHGDREQLMINGVPAGKEISDLQLVEGKKSKSILLIGATNAPMIPSQLQRLCKRMAFGLARTGAISSHGSGDLLLFFSTGVKVRRDASVTEIEIFNDEWITRAHQAAMEAAEEAILNALCMAETTVGINANTAYALPIERLPEIMKKYGRR
;
A
#
# COMPACT_ATOMS: atom_id res chain seq x y z
N MET A 1 -47.48 -4.76 31.46
CA MET A 1 -46.96 -4.03 32.65
C MET A 1 -46.86 -5.07 33.76
N ILE A 2 -45.73 -5.50 34.31
CA ILE A 2 -44.38 -4.96 34.57
C ILE A 2 -43.51 -6.24 34.72
N GLY A 3 -42.43 -6.47 33.96
CA GLY A 3 -41.11 -5.88 34.16
C GLY A 3 -40.35 -6.54 35.32
N HIS A 4 -39.54 -7.58 35.07
CA HIS A 4 -38.44 -7.99 35.97
C HIS A 4 -37.17 -8.28 35.16
N PRO A 5 -36.03 -7.64 35.48
CA PRO A 5 -34.83 -7.67 34.64
C PRO A 5 -33.94 -8.88 34.94
N ILE A 6 -33.38 -9.47 33.87
CA ILE A 6 -32.34 -10.49 33.94
C ILE A 6 -30.99 -9.79 34.18
N SER A 7 -30.40 -10.03 35.35
CA SER A 7 -29.09 -9.51 35.75
C SER A 7 -27.93 -10.35 35.19
N ARG A 8 -27.02 -9.68 34.45
CA ARG A 8 -25.81 -10.21 33.76
C ARG A 8 -24.65 -10.63 34.69
N ARG A 9 -24.87 -10.98 35.96
CA ARG A 9 -23.78 -11.23 36.95
C ARG A 9 -23.70 -12.65 37.53
N LYS A 10 -23.99 -13.69 36.74
CA LYS A 10 -23.82 -15.11 37.15
C LYS A 10 -23.22 -16.01 36.05
N PHE A 11 -22.13 -15.61 35.42
CA PHE A 11 -21.38 -16.50 34.50
C PHE A 11 -19.87 -16.59 34.76
N LEU A 12 -19.42 -16.29 35.97
CA LEU A 12 -18.05 -16.53 36.41
C LEU A 12 -18.05 -16.95 37.88
N ALA A 13 -18.03 -18.25 38.16
CA ALA A 13 -17.42 -18.85 39.36
C ALA A 13 -17.51 -20.38 39.30
N GLN A 14 -16.37 -21.03 39.58
CA GLN A 14 -16.16 -22.47 39.87
C GLN A 14 -16.08 -23.36 38.61
N THR A 15 -15.06 -24.20 38.39
CA THR A 15 -14.24 -25.06 39.28
C THR A 15 -12.85 -25.28 38.62
N ALA A 16 -11.74 -25.10 39.35
CA ALA A 16 -10.99 -26.08 40.15
C ALA A 16 -9.93 -26.91 39.39
N THR A 17 -8.71 -26.68 39.87
CA THR A 17 -7.41 -27.33 39.76
C THR A 17 -7.39 -28.85 39.57
N ALA A 18 -6.52 -29.34 38.68
CA ALA A 18 -5.87 -30.64 38.81
C ALA A 18 -4.44 -30.57 38.24
N ALA A 19 -3.48 -30.94 39.07
CA ALA A 19 -2.06 -31.03 38.75
C ALA A 19 -1.76 -32.31 37.98
N LEU A 20 -0.90 -32.23 36.96
CA LEU A 20 -0.17 -33.36 36.41
C LEU A 20 1.27 -32.93 36.12
N THR A 21 2.15 -33.33 37.03
CA THR A 21 3.60 -33.38 36.86
C THR A 21 3.92 -34.50 35.87
N GLY A 22 4.44 -34.15 34.70
CA GLY A 22 4.91 -35.09 33.69
C GLY A 22 6.17 -34.55 33.03
N SER A 23 7.28 -35.23 33.29
CA SER A 23 8.63 -34.97 32.77
C SER A 23 8.68 -34.89 31.25
N VAL A 24 9.17 -33.77 30.70
CA VAL A 24 9.80 -33.73 29.38
C VAL A 24 11.12 -32.96 29.50
N ALA A 25 12.14 -33.65 29.98
CA ALA A 25 13.51 -33.29 29.71
C ALA A 25 13.86 -33.68 28.26
N ASN A 26 14.73 -32.86 27.65
CA ASN A 26 15.48 -33.12 26.42
C ASN A 26 14.71 -33.13 25.09
N LEU A 27 14.53 -31.92 24.52
CA LEU A 27 14.79 -31.70 23.10
C LEU A 27 15.20 -30.23 22.81
N ALA A 28 15.97 -29.61 23.71
CA ALA A 28 16.60 -28.32 23.45
C ALA A 28 18.03 -28.56 22.94
N ASN A 29 18.17 -28.86 21.65
CA ASN A 29 19.43 -28.67 20.90
C ASN A 29 19.20 -28.96 19.41
N LYS A 30 18.90 -27.89 18.66
CA LYS A 30 19.28 -27.61 17.26
C LYS A 30 18.36 -26.53 16.69
N ILE A 31 18.44 -25.32 17.24
CA ILE A 31 18.11 -24.12 16.48
C ILE A 31 19.45 -23.43 16.29
N SER A 32 20.12 -23.77 15.19
CA SER A 32 21.17 -22.91 14.66
C SER A 32 20.55 -21.53 14.44
N PRO A 33 21.20 -20.42 14.85
CA PRO A 33 20.72 -19.11 14.44
C PRO A 33 20.66 -19.11 12.92
N LEU A 34 19.47 -18.85 12.35
CA LEU A 34 19.40 -18.53 10.93
C LEU A 34 20.30 -17.32 10.75
N ASN A 35 21.44 -17.52 10.10
CA ASN A 35 22.22 -16.43 9.53
C ASN A 35 21.22 -15.60 8.70
N SER A 36 20.87 -14.42 9.20
CA SER A 36 20.29 -13.39 8.37
C SER A 36 21.32 -13.12 7.29
N SER A 37 21.12 -13.68 6.10
CA SER A 37 21.88 -13.22 4.95
C SER A 37 21.49 -11.76 4.78
N THR A 38 22.36 -10.86 5.21
CA THR A 38 22.23 -9.41 5.04
C THR A 38 22.53 -9.06 3.58
N THR A 39 21.84 -9.71 2.65
CA THR A 39 21.85 -9.32 1.24
C THR A 39 21.13 -7.98 1.15
N THR A 40 21.90 -6.93 0.87
CA THR A 40 21.37 -5.59 0.63
C THR A 40 20.23 -5.67 -0.40
N ARG A 41 19.05 -5.20 0.01
CA ARG A 41 17.88 -5.15 -0.88
C ARG A 41 18.18 -4.20 -2.05
N ARG A 42 17.68 -4.57 -3.22
CA ARG A 42 17.90 -3.85 -4.47
C ARG A 42 16.60 -3.76 -5.23
N ARG A 43 16.39 -2.64 -5.93
CA ARG A 43 15.21 -2.47 -6.80
C ARG A 43 15.35 -3.35 -8.04
N LEU A 44 14.24 -3.61 -8.72
CA LEU A 44 14.20 -4.53 -9.85
C LEU A 44 15.24 -4.20 -10.95
N ARG A 45 15.38 -2.91 -11.28
CA ARG A 45 16.33 -2.44 -12.31
C ARG A 45 17.79 -2.59 -11.92
N GLU A 46 18.11 -2.55 -10.64
CA GLU A 46 19.48 -2.77 -10.13
C GLU A 46 19.92 -4.23 -10.29
N LEU A 47 18.96 -5.13 -10.54
CA LEU A 47 19.19 -6.53 -10.90
C LEU A 47 19.32 -6.74 -12.42
N GLY A 48 19.22 -5.67 -13.21
CA GLY A 48 19.23 -5.72 -14.68
C GLY A 48 17.86 -5.94 -15.33
N ILE A 49 16.80 -6.13 -14.53
CA ILE A 49 15.46 -6.46 -15.02
C ILE A 49 14.69 -5.17 -15.30
N ILE A 50 14.42 -4.92 -16.59
CA ILE A 50 13.78 -3.68 -17.05
C ILE A 50 12.34 -3.97 -17.49
N ILE A 51 11.39 -3.28 -16.85
CA ILE A 51 9.98 -3.32 -17.24
C ILE A 51 9.66 -2.19 -18.21
N GLY A 52 9.08 -2.55 -19.35
CA GLY A 52 8.54 -1.58 -20.29
C GLY A 52 9.58 -0.88 -21.17
N LYS A 53 9.20 0.25 -21.77
CA LYS A 53 10.02 0.98 -22.75
C LYS A 53 10.27 2.44 -22.39
N PHE A 54 9.45 3.03 -21.51
CA PHE A 54 9.64 4.42 -21.13
C PHE A 54 10.80 4.56 -20.12
N PRO A 55 11.59 5.66 -20.20
CA PRO A 55 12.55 5.99 -19.16
C PRO A 55 11.82 6.27 -17.84
N THR A 56 12.48 6.02 -16.73
CA THR A 56 11.98 6.40 -15.40
C THR A 56 12.23 7.88 -15.13
N GLY A 57 11.52 8.45 -14.15
CA GLY A 57 11.96 9.69 -13.53
C GLY A 57 13.27 9.49 -12.74
N LYS A 58 13.76 10.59 -12.14
CA LYS A 58 15.05 10.63 -11.43
C LYS A 58 15.10 9.61 -10.29
N TRP A 59 14.02 9.49 -9.54
CA TRP A 59 13.92 8.62 -8.37
C TRP A 59 13.26 7.28 -8.70
N ASN A 60 12.69 7.15 -9.91
CA ASN A 60 11.80 6.06 -10.30
C ASN A 60 10.75 5.84 -9.21
N ALA A 61 10.04 6.90 -8.82
CA ALA A 61 9.10 6.90 -7.71
C ALA A 61 7.93 7.86 -7.97
N ILE A 62 6.83 7.70 -7.25
CA ILE A 62 5.65 8.56 -7.40
C ILE A 62 5.97 10.05 -7.18
N THR A 63 6.99 10.32 -6.36
CA THR A 63 7.54 11.65 -6.04
C THR A 63 8.32 12.29 -7.19
N ASP A 64 8.55 11.59 -8.30
CA ASP A 64 9.00 12.21 -9.55
C ASP A 64 7.93 13.11 -10.17
N VAL A 65 6.66 12.96 -9.77
CA VAL A 65 5.60 13.90 -10.11
C VAL A 65 5.76 15.15 -9.24
N PRO A 66 5.99 16.34 -9.82
CA PRO A 66 6.22 17.56 -9.05
C PRO A 66 5.11 17.85 -8.04
N GLY A 67 5.51 18.23 -6.83
CA GLY A 67 4.61 18.54 -5.71
C GLY A 67 4.24 17.33 -4.84
N VAL A 68 4.39 16.10 -5.35
CA VAL A 68 4.05 14.88 -4.59
C VAL A 68 5.13 14.58 -3.55
N LYS A 69 4.68 14.28 -2.33
CA LYS A 69 5.52 13.84 -1.21
C LYS A 69 4.98 12.55 -0.61
N VAL A 70 5.87 11.71 -0.07
CA VAL A 70 5.51 10.48 0.64
C VAL A 70 6.17 10.45 2.00
N GLY A 71 5.43 10.04 3.02
CA GLY A 71 5.91 9.86 4.38
C GLY A 71 5.39 8.58 5.01
N HIS A 72 6.13 8.05 5.99
CA HIS A 72 5.78 6.80 6.65
C HIS A 72 5.82 6.94 8.17
N CYS A 73 4.93 6.22 8.85
CA CYS A 73 5.08 5.88 10.26
C CYS A 73 5.05 4.35 10.37
N THR A 74 6.14 3.76 10.83
CA THR A 74 6.33 2.29 10.90
C THR A 74 6.31 1.83 12.36
N ARG A 75 5.50 0.83 12.69
CA ARG A 75 5.44 0.21 14.02
C ARG A 75 5.80 -1.28 13.96
N ILE A 76 6.92 -1.63 14.57
CA ILE A 76 7.42 -3.00 14.70
C ILE A 76 7.83 -3.21 16.16
N GLU A 77 6.99 -3.90 16.93
CA GLU A 77 7.20 -4.10 18.37
C GLU A 77 6.74 -5.49 18.79
N GLY A 78 7.45 -6.09 19.76
CA GLY A 78 7.12 -7.40 20.32
C GLY A 78 7.35 -8.58 19.36
N GLU A 79 7.36 -9.78 19.94
CA GLU A 79 7.58 -11.06 19.27
C GLU A 79 6.77 -12.18 19.96
N GLY A 80 6.68 -13.35 19.33
CA GLY A 80 6.06 -14.54 19.90
C GLY A 80 4.54 -14.63 19.67
N ALA A 81 3.86 -15.30 20.60
CA ALA A 81 2.43 -15.60 20.48
C ALA A 81 1.57 -14.33 20.50
N LEU A 82 0.49 -14.33 19.73
CA LEU A 82 -0.48 -13.24 19.69
C LEU A 82 -1.13 -13.06 21.07
N ALA A 83 -0.99 -11.86 21.62
CA ALA A 83 -1.82 -11.36 22.71
C ALA A 83 -2.58 -10.12 22.22
N VAL A 84 -3.87 -10.28 21.92
CA VAL A 84 -4.70 -9.22 21.34
C VAL A 84 -4.67 -7.97 22.23
N GLY A 85 -4.39 -6.82 21.61
CA GLY A 85 -4.20 -5.54 22.31
C GLY A 85 -2.77 -5.29 22.80
N LYS A 86 -1.86 -6.26 22.68
CA LYS A 86 -0.46 -6.14 23.11
C LYS A 86 0.53 -6.39 21.96
N GLY A 87 0.15 -7.15 20.95
CA GLY A 87 1.01 -7.49 19.81
C GLY A 87 1.32 -8.99 19.71
N PRO A 88 2.30 -9.39 18.89
CA PRO A 88 3.22 -8.53 18.11
C PRO A 88 2.59 -7.50 17.16
N ILE A 89 3.25 -6.34 17.02
CA ILE A 89 2.82 -5.19 16.22
C ILE A 89 3.65 -5.17 14.93
N ARG A 90 2.99 -5.18 13.77
CA ARG A 90 3.59 -5.14 12.42
C ARG A 90 2.67 -4.32 11.51
N THR A 91 2.55 -3.02 11.80
CA THR A 91 1.66 -2.12 11.06
C THR A 91 2.27 -0.73 10.93
N GLY A 92 1.56 0.19 10.29
CA GLY A 92 1.96 1.56 10.12
C GLY A 92 1.05 2.31 9.18
N ILE A 93 1.48 3.51 8.81
CA ILE A 93 0.76 4.42 7.93
C ILE A 93 1.72 4.87 6.83
N THR A 94 1.23 4.92 5.60
CA THR A 94 1.88 5.63 4.50
C THR A 94 1.00 6.78 4.07
N VAL A 95 1.57 7.97 3.97
CA VAL A 95 0.87 9.18 3.54
C VAL A 95 1.43 9.61 2.20
N ILE A 96 0.54 9.95 1.27
CA ILE A 96 0.87 10.64 0.03
C ILE A 96 0.24 12.03 0.13
N LEU A 97 1.10 13.06 0.16
CA LEU A 97 0.67 14.45 0.01
C LEU A 97 0.68 14.80 -1.48
N PRO A 98 -0.49 15.08 -2.10
CA PRO A 98 -0.55 15.35 -3.54
C PRO A 98 0.05 16.70 -3.94
N ASN A 99 0.01 17.66 -3.02
CA ASN A 99 0.57 19.01 -3.10
C ASN A 99 0.73 19.57 -1.66
N ASP A 100 1.15 20.84 -1.55
CA ASP A 100 1.39 21.50 -0.25
C ASP A 100 0.09 21.93 0.46
N ASP A 101 -0.97 22.25 -0.28
CA ASP A 101 -2.25 22.72 0.29
C ASP A 101 -3.46 22.08 -0.43
N ILE A 102 -3.64 20.78 -0.23
CA ILE A 102 -4.69 20.00 -0.90
C ILE A 102 -6.10 20.44 -0.49
N TYR A 103 -6.23 21.11 0.66
CA TYR A 103 -7.50 21.64 1.08
C TYR A 103 -7.91 22.80 0.19
N HIS A 104 -7.09 23.84 0.01
CA HIS A 104 -7.49 24.99 -0.83
C HIS A 104 -7.28 24.75 -2.33
N GLU A 105 -6.24 24.01 -2.71
CA GLU A 105 -5.91 23.66 -4.09
C GLU A 105 -6.26 22.18 -4.35
N ASN A 106 -7.53 21.91 -4.65
CA ASN A 106 -7.96 20.54 -4.94
C ASN A 106 -7.39 20.06 -6.28
N LEU A 107 -7.20 18.75 -6.41
CA LEU A 107 -6.67 18.15 -7.62
C LEU A 107 -7.72 17.30 -8.31
N THR A 108 -7.70 17.22 -9.63
CA THR A 108 -8.54 16.26 -10.36
C THR A 108 -8.10 14.83 -10.04
N ALA A 109 -9.06 13.94 -9.84
CA ALA A 109 -8.83 12.53 -9.55
C ALA A 109 -9.91 11.62 -10.15
N GLY A 110 -9.54 10.36 -10.38
CA GLY A 110 -10.46 9.31 -10.80
C GLY A 110 -10.11 8.01 -10.08
N ARG A 111 -11.11 7.13 -9.89
CA ARG A 111 -10.94 5.83 -9.25
C ARG A 111 -11.40 4.67 -10.13
N PHE A 112 -10.91 3.48 -9.83
CA PHE A 112 -11.41 2.22 -10.36
C PHE A 112 -11.37 1.15 -9.27
N VAL A 113 -12.50 0.47 -9.06
CA VAL A 113 -12.58 -0.69 -8.17
C VAL A 113 -12.54 -1.92 -9.06
N MET A 114 -11.44 -2.66 -8.99
CA MET A 114 -11.30 -3.91 -9.74
C MET A 114 -11.99 -5.05 -8.99
N ASN A 115 -11.78 -5.13 -7.67
CA ASN A 115 -12.53 -5.98 -6.76
C ASN A 115 -12.75 -5.23 -5.43
N GLY A 116 -14.00 -5.19 -4.98
CA GLY A 116 -14.45 -4.36 -3.86
C GLY A 116 -14.37 -5.03 -2.48
N ASN A 117 -13.63 -6.13 -2.32
CA ASN A 117 -13.45 -6.77 -1.01
C ASN A 117 -12.40 -6.05 -0.14
N GLY A 118 -12.57 -4.74 0.03
CA GLY A 118 -11.68 -3.87 0.79
C GLY A 118 -12.30 -2.48 0.90
N GLU A 119 -11.60 -1.56 1.54
CA GLU A 119 -12.16 -0.23 1.82
C GLU A 119 -11.22 0.92 1.44
N MET A 120 -11.82 1.98 0.88
CA MET A 120 -11.19 3.25 0.58
C MET A 120 -12.22 4.35 0.85
N THR A 121 -12.02 5.12 1.91
CA THR A 121 -12.95 6.18 2.33
C THR A 121 -12.81 7.42 1.45
N GLY A 122 -13.70 8.40 1.62
CA GLY A 122 -13.61 9.70 0.92
C GLY A 122 -13.97 9.67 -0.57
N LEU A 123 -14.36 8.51 -1.11
CA LEU A 123 -14.67 8.35 -2.54
C LEU A 123 -15.85 9.17 -3.03
N GLY A 124 -16.79 9.56 -2.16
CA GLY A 124 -17.93 10.40 -2.55
C GLY A 124 -17.51 11.71 -3.22
N SER A 125 -16.40 12.34 -2.79
CA SER A 125 -15.89 13.55 -3.47
C SER A 125 -15.32 13.25 -4.85
N ILE A 126 -14.63 12.12 -5.01
CA ILE A 126 -14.05 11.70 -6.28
C ILE A 126 -15.17 11.32 -7.26
N ASP A 127 -16.18 10.60 -6.81
CA ASP A 127 -17.28 10.16 -7.67
C ASP A 127 -18.19 11.31 -8.09
N GLN A 128 -18.50 12.21 -7.15
CA GLN A 128 -19.42 13.31 -7.41
C GLN A 128 -18.76 14.48 -8.15
N ARG A 129 -17.51 14.78 -7.83
CA ARG A 129 -16.82 16.00 -8.31
C ARG A 129 -15.58 15.71 -9.13
N GLY A 130 -15.05 14.49 -9.09
CA GLY A 130 -13.75 14.18 -9.68
C GLY A 130 -12.60 14.90 -8.99
N LEU A 131 -12.74 15.27 -7.71
CA LEU A 131 -11.76 16.05 -6.97
C LEU A 131 -11.22 15.29 -5.76
N LEU A 132 -9.89 15.22 -5.68
CA LEU A 132 -9.12 14.88 -4.50
C LEU A 132 -8.94 16.14 -3.63
N GLN A 133 -9.32 16.01 -2.36
CA GLN A 133 -9.41 17.14 -1.43
C GLN A 133 -8.71 16.84 -0.09
N SER A 134 -7.96 15.73 -0.03
CA SER A 134 -7.23 15.32 1.14
C SER A 134 -5.91 14.66 0.79
N PRO A 135 -4.97 14.56 1.73
CA PRO A 135 -3.93 13.55 1.66
C PRO A 135 -4.52 12.15 1.50
N ILE A 136 -3.74 11.24 0.96
CA ILE A 136 -4.09 9.82 0.82
C ILE A 136 -3.36 9.05 1.90
N PHE A 137 -4.09 8.32 2.74
CA PHE A 137 -3.54 7.51 3.81
C PHE A 137 -3.71 6.03 3.50
N LEU A 138 -2.64 5.24 3.58
CA LEU A 138 -2.63 3.79 3.42
C LEU A 138 -2.25 3.14 4.76
N THR A 139 -3.04 2.17 5.21
CA THR A 139 -2.88 1.50 6.52
C THR A 139 -3.37 0.05 6.44
N ASP A 140 -3.39 -0.68 7.56
CA ASP A 140 -4.13 -1.95 7.66
C ASP A 140 -5.63 -1.78 7.97
N THR A 141 -6.42 -2.80 7.63
CA THR A 141 -7.90 -2.81 7.69
C THR A 141 -8.49 -2.33 9.01
N SER A 142 -7.96 -2.78 10.15
CA SER A 142 -8.60 -2.49 11.45
C SER A 142 -8.33 -1.06 11.95
N ASN A 143 -7.45 -0.35 11.27
CA ASN A 143 -7.03 1.00 11.61
C ASN A 143 -7.65 2.10 10.74
N ILE A 144 -8.49 1.79 9.73
CA ILE A 144 -9.14 2.83 8.91
C ILE A 144 -9.78 3.93 9.77
N GLY A 145 -10.63 3.56 10.72
CA GLY A 145 -11.32 4.54 11.57
C GLY A 145 -10.37 5.36 12.44
N ARG A 146 -9.24 4.79 12.87
CA ARG A 146 -8.24 5.51 13.69
C ARG A 146 -7.43 6.49 12.84
N VAL A 147 -7.03 6.05 11.64
CA VAL A 147 -6.32 6.92 10.69
C VAL A 147 -7.23 8.03 10.20
N MET A 148 -8.52 7.76 9.97
CA MET A 148 -9.51 8.77 9.62
C MET A 148 -9.68 9.80 10.74
N ASN A 149 -9.69 9.36 12.01
CA ASN A 149 -9.70 10.27 13.16
C ASN A 149 -8.46 11.17 13.19
N GLY A 150 -7.25 10.59 13.13
CA GLY A 150 -6.03 11.39 13.13
C GLY A 150 -5.88 12.31 11.91
N ALA A 151 -6.40 11.90 10.75
CA ALA A 151 -6.44 12.76 9.56
C ALA A 151 -7.38 13.95 9.77
N MET A 152 -8.53 13.75 10.42
CA MET A 152 -9.41 14.85 10.82
C MET A 152 -8.74 15.76 11.85
N THR A 153 -8.05 15.21 12.84
CA THR A 153 -7.23 15.97 13.81
C THR A 153 -6.22 16.87 13.08
N TRP A 154 -5.50 16.34 12.08
CA TRP A 154 -4.59 17.13 11.25
C TRP A 154 -5.30 18.25 10.49
N PHE A 155 -6.46 17.97 9.86
CA PHE A 155 -7.23 18.99 9.15
C PHE A 155 -7.66 20.13 10.07
N LEU A 156 -8.20 19.82 11.25
CA LEU A 156 -8.67 20.83 12.21
C LEU A 156 -7.52 21.67 12.77
N GLN A 157 -6.32 21.08 12.94
CA GLN A 157 -5.13 21.81 13.36
C GLN A 157 -4.57 22.71 12.25
N THR A 158 -4.54 22.20 11.01
CA THR A 158 -3.95 22.91 9.86
C THR A 158 -4.87 24.01 9.33
N TYR A 159 -6.18 23.78 9.39
CA TYR A 159 -7.21 24.68 8.87
C TYR A 159 -8.26 24.97 9.95
N PRO A 160 -7.95 25.84 10.94
CA PRO A 160 -8.76 26.04 12.14
C PRO A 160 -10.15 26.62 11.90
N LYS A 161 -10.44 27.08 10.68
CA LYS A 161 -11.78 27.55 10.27
C LYS A 161 -12.71 26.43 9.80
N ILE A 162 -12.22 25.19 9.65
CA ILE A 162 -13.05 24.02 9.31
C ILE A 162 -14.10 23.80 10.40
N GLY A 163 -15.36 23.66 9.99
CA GLY A 163 -16.49 23.46 10.90
C GLY A 163 -17.12 24.77 11.41
N ASP A 164 -16.49 25.91 11.14
CA ASP A 164 -17.04 27.25 11.36
C ASP A 164 -17.39 27.90 10.02
N SER A 165 -16.38 28.45 9.34
CA SER A 165 -16.53 29.18 8.07
C SER A 165 -16.03 28.40 6.86
N LEU A 166 -15.39 27.25 7.06
CA LEU A 166 -14.90 26.36 6.01
C LEU A 166 -15.54 24.96 6.10
N PRO A 167 -15.85 24.31 4.96
CA PRO A 167 -16.49 22.99 4.94
C PRO A 167 -15.57 21.88 5.44
N VAL A 168 -16.14 20.89 6.13
CA VAL A 168 -15.42 19.71 6.61
C VAL A 168 -15.06 18.78 5.44
N PRO A 169 -13.78 18.49 5.18
CA PRO A 169 -13.37 17.54 4.16
C PRO A 169 -13.58 16.10 4.67
N VAL A 170 -13.71 15.14 3.75
CA VAL A 170 -13.73 13.71 4.11
C VAL A 170 -12.35 13.13 3.83
N PRO A 171 -11.60 12.68 4.84
CA PRO A 171 -10.29 12.06 4.63
C PRO A 171 -10.38 10.80 3.75
N LEU A 172 -9.41 10.64 2.85
CA LEU A 172 -9.23 9.45 2.03
C LEU A 172 -8.24 8.50 2.72
N VAL A 173 -8.78 7.42 3.27
CA VAL A 173 -8.02 6.36 3.94
C VAL A 173 -8.34 5.04 3.25
N ALA A 174 -7.31 4.31 2.84
CA ALA A 174 -7.44 3.02 2.18
C ALA A 174 -6.63 1.95 2.90
N GLU A 175 -7.01 0.68 2.73
CA GLU A 175 -6.42 -0.41 3.50
C GLU A 175 -6.03 -1.65 2.71
N THR A 176 -5.14 -2.43 3.32
CA THR A 176 -4.97 -3.86 3.01
C THR A 176 -4.89 -4.66 4.32
N TRP A 177 -5.16 -5.96 4.30
CA TRP A 177 -5.25 -6.75 5.53
C TRP A 177 -3.90 -7.31 6.03
N ALA A 178 -3.48 -6.90 7.23
CA ALA A 178 -2.18 -7.27 7.84
C ALA A 178 -2.20 -8.49 8.77
N GLY A 179 -3.34 -9.19 8.91
CA GLY A 179 -3.59 -10.17 9.97
C GLY A 179 -2.70 -11.42 9.97
N PHE A 180 -1.88 -11.62 8.93
CA PHE A 180 -0.87 -12.67 8.91
C PHE A 180 0.30 -12.35 9.85
N LEU A 181 0.80 -11.10 9.86
CA LEU A 181 1.95 -10.68 10.66
C LEU A 181 1.57 -9.85 11.90
N HIS A 182 0.36 -9.29 11.94
CA HIS A 182 -0.01 -8.24 12.88
C HIS A 182 -1.18 -8.63 13.79
N ASP A 183 -1.11 -8.20 15.05
CA ASP A 183 -2.27 -8.08 15.94
C ASP A 183 -3.27 -7.01 15.46
N VAL A 184 -4.10 -7.37 14.48
CA VAL A 184 -5.16 -6.51 13.95
C VAL A 184 -6.22 -6.17 15.00
N GLY A 185 -6.43 -7.02 16.01
CA GLY A 185 -7.43 -6.79 17.06
C GLY A 185 -7.04 -5.68 18.03
N GLY A 186 -5.74 -5.47 18.23
CA GLY A 186 -5.24 -4.44 19.13
C GLY A 186 -5.36 -3.01 18.62
N ARG A 187 -5.57 -2.81 17.31
CA ARG A 187 -5.75 -1.48 16.67
C ARG A 187 -4.72 -0.45 17.15
N HIS A 188 -3.46 -0.77 16.87
CA HIS A 188 -2.28 -0.15 17.47
C HIS A 188 -1.96 1.26 16.95
N LEU A 189 -2.75 1.87 16.08
CA LEU A 189 -2.48 3.24 15.61
C LEU A 189 -3.25 4.28 16.43
N ASN A 190 -2.76 5.51 16.42
CA ASN A 190 -3.38 6.66 17.08
C ASN A 190 -3.11 7.92 16.24
N ASP A 191 -3.64 9.06 16.67
CA ASP A 191 -3.50 10.33 15.96
C ASP A 191 -2.03 10.78 15.83
N GLU A 192 -1.20 10.53 16.84
CA GLU A 192 0.23 10.89 16.82
C GLU A 192 0.97 10.16 15.68
N HIS A 193 0.65 8.88 15.44
CA HIS A 193 1.21 8.13 14.31
C HIS A 193 0.78 8.71 12.96
N VAL A 194 -0.45 9.21 12.84
CA VAL A 194 -0.94 9.88 11.62
C VAL A 194 -0.17 11.17 11.38
N LEU A 195 -0.04 12.01 12.41
CA LEU A 195 0.71 13.26 12.34
C LEU A 195 2.20 13.01 12.04
N ALA A 196 2.79 11.99 12.64
CA ALA A 196 4.18 11.59 12.35
C ALA A 196 4.37 11.21 10.87
N ALA A 197 3.44 10.42 10.29
CA ALA A 197 3.51 10.05 8.87
C ALA A 197 3.35 11.25 7.92
N ILE A 198 2.50 12.23 8.27
CA ILE A 198 2.37 13.47 7.50
C ILE A 198 3.65 14.31 7.61
N ASN A 199 4.21 14.45 8.81
CA ASN A 199 5.40 15.27 9.05
C ASN A 199 6.68 14.68 8.44
N ASP A 200 6.76 13.36 8.27
CA ASP A 200 7.86 12.72 7.54
C ASP A 200 7.75 12.91 6.00
N ALA A 201 6.60 13.34 5.49
CA ALA A 201 6.35 13.37 4.06
C ALA A 201 7.27 14.35 3.31
N LYS A 202 8.05 13.80 2.38
CA LYS A 202 9.01 14.55 1.54
C LYS A 202 9.01 14.06 0.10
N SER A 203 9.48 14.93 -0.80
CA SER A 203 9.81 14.53 -2.17
C SER A 203 11.19 13.83 -2.17
N GLY A 204 11.62 13.33 -3.32
CA GLY A 204 12.87 12.58 -3.46
C GLY A 204 12.64 11.06 -3.42
N PRO A 205 13.68 10.27 -3.12
CA PRO A 205 13.55 8.82 -2.97
C PRO A 205 12.49 8.45 -1.93
N VAL A 206 11.71 7.42 -2.23
CA VAL A 206 10.69 6.87 -1.32
C VAL A 206 11.22 5.58 -0.71
N GLN A 207 11.04 5.41 0.60
CA GLN A 207 11.38 4.14 1.25
C GLN A 207 10.37 3.07 0.84
N GLU A 208 10.86 1.90 0.42
CA GLU A 208 10.06 0.78 -0.07
C GLU A 208 10.22 -0.45 0.83
N GLY A 209 9.42 -1.49 0.59
CA GLY A 209 9.43 -2.74 1.36
C GLY A 209 8.52 -2.70 2.58
N ALA A 210 8.98 -3.28 3.69
CA ALA A 210 8.20 -3.47 4.91
C ALA A 210 8.12 -2.20 5.77
N VAL A 211 7.59 -1.11 5.22
CA VAL A 211 7.49 0.22 5.87
C VAL A 211 6.07 0.78 5.80
N GLY A 212 5.74 1.69 6.71
CA GLY A 212 4.43 2.35 6.77
C GLY A 212 3.27 1.37 6.78
N GLY A 213 2.26 1.57 5.92
CA GLY A 213 1.14 0.64 5.81
C GLY A 213 1.52 -0.73 5.23
N GLY A 214 2.71 -0.85 4.63
CA GLY A 214 3.23 -2.10 4.05
C GLY A 214 3.87 -3.08 5.05
N VAL A 215 4.08 -2.69 6.31
CA VAL A 215 4.83 -3.49 7.30
C VAL A 215 4.26 -4.90 7.46
N GLY A 216 2.95 -5.03 7.63
CA GLY A 216 2.29 -6.31 7.87
C GLY A 216 1.91 -7.10 6.62
N MET A 217 2.30 -6.63 5.44
CA MET A 217 1.75 -7.14 4.17
C MET A 217 2.53 -8.32 3.58
N VAL A 218 1.82 -9.19 2.88
CA VAL A 218 2.31 -10.42 2.25
C VAL A 218 1.86 -10.45 0.79
N CYS A 219 2.78 -10.66 -0.15
CA CYS A 219 2.50 -10.61 -1.58
C CYS A 219 3.15 -11.80 -2.29
N TYR A 220 2.36 -12.55 -3.06
CA TYR A 220 2.75 -13.79 -3.74
C TYR A 220 3.44 -14.79 -2.79
N ASP A 221 2.92 -14.89 -1.56
CA ASP A 221 3.49 -15.68 -0.46
C ASP A 221 4.95 -15.35 -0.11
N PHE A 222 5.46 -14.19 -0.52
CA PHE A 222 6.65 -13.55 0.00
C PHE A 222 6.25 -12.37 0.86
N LYS A 223 7.22 -11.73 1.52
CA LYS A 223 6.99 -10.44 2.14
C LYS A 223 6.59 -9.42 1.08
N GLY A 224 5.45 -8.74 1.30
CA GLY A 224 4.99 -7.60 0.52
C GLY A 224 5.32 -6.27 1.21
N GLY A 225 4.64 -5.21 0.79
CA GLY A 225 4.79 -3.90 1.41
C GLY A 225 4.59 -2.74 0.44
N ILE A 226 5.30 -1.64 0.67
CA ILE A 226 5.27 -0.46 -0.19
C ILE A 226 6.21 -0.66 -1.38
N GLY A 227 5.76 -0.30 -2.57
CA GLY A 227 6.63 -0.18 -3.74
C GLY A 227 6.21 1.00 -4.61
N THR A 228 7.13 1.51 -5.41
CA THR A 228 6.87 2.63 -6.28
C THR A 228 7.66 2.52 -7.58
N ALA A 229 7.21 3.22 -8.62
CA ALA A 229 7.93 3.39 -9.87
C ALA A 229 7.40 4.63 -10.59
N SER A 230 8.14 5.13 -11.58
CA SER A 230 7.67 6.21 -12.45
C SER A 230 8.10 5.99 -13.90
N ARG A 231 7.43 6.69 -14.81
CA ARG A 231 7.77 6.79 -16.23
C ARG A 231 7.63 8.22 -16.71
N VAL A 232 8.52 8.62 -17.63
CA VAL A 232 8.47 9.93 -18.29
C VAL A 232 8.05 9.73 -19.75
N LEU A 233 7.02 10.46 -20.17
CA LEU A 233 6.58 10.44 -21.56
C LEU A 233 7.60 11.18 -22.45
N PRO A 234 7.73 10.82 -23.74
CA PRO A 234 8.57 11.56 -24.67
C PRO A 234 8.15 13.04 -24.78
N GLU A 235 9.11 13.93 -25.04
CA GLU A 235 8.88 15.38 -25.21
C GLU A 235 7.76 15.72 -26.21
N ARG A 236 7.72 15.02 -27.35
CA ARG A 236 6.64 15.16 -28.35
C ARG A 236 5.23 14.81 -27.84
N HIS A 237 5.13 14.24 -26.65
CA HIS A 237 3.88 13.91 -25.94
C HIS A 237 3.78 14.68 -24.60
N GLY A 238 4.50 15.80 -24.48
CA GLY A 238 4.43 16.74 -23.37
C GLY A 238 5.42 16.52 -22.22
N GLY A 239 6.28 15.49 -22.30
CA GLY A 239 7.32 15.28 -21.27
C GLY A 239 6.79 14.94 -19.86
N TYR A 240 5.50 14.62 -19.74
CA TYR A 240 4.87 14.43 -18.43
C TYR A 240 5.36 13.16 -17.73
N THR A 241 5.40 13.24 -16.40
CA THR A 241 5.71 12.13 -15.51
C THR A 241 4.44 11.41 -15.10
N ILE A 242 4.52 10.09 -15.01
CA ILE A 242 3.50 9.20 -14.46
C ILE A 242 4.17 8.39 -13.36
N GLY A 243 3.73 8.59 -12.12
CA GLY A 243 4.23 7.92 -10.94
C GLY A 243 3.18 6.97 -10.36
N VAL A 244 3.60 5.84 -9.80
CA VAL A 244 2.71 4.89 -9.11
C VAL A 244 3.34 4.47 -7.80
N LEU A 245 2.55 4.41 -6.73
CA LEU A 245 2.87 3.80 -5.44
C LEU A 245 1.83 2.72 -5.13
N VAL A 246 2.30 1.59 -4.63
CA VAL A 246 1.45 0.46 -4.25
C VAL A 246 1.66 0.05 -2.80
N GLN A 247 0.59 -0.44 -2.17
CA GLN A 247 0.66 -1.24 -0.95
C GLN A 247 0.26 -2.67 -1.32
N ALA A 248 1.26 -3.53 -1.51
CA ALA A 248 1.10 -4.85 -2.10
C ALA A 248 0.87 -5.93 -1.03
N ASN A 249 -0.32 -6.54 -1.04
CA ASN A 249 -0.74 -7.60 -0.13
C ASN A 249 -1.54 -8.71 -0.85
N HIS A 250 -1.15 -9.10 -2.07
CA HIS A 250 -1.99 -9.94 -2.96
C HIS A 250 -1.23 -11.08 -3.63
N GLY A 251 -1.96 -11.97 -4.31
CA GLY A 251 -1.40 -13.04 -5.15
C GLY A 251 -0.93 -14.28 -4.36
N ASP A 252 -0.85 -15.41 -5.06
CA ASP A 252 -0.29 -16.68 -4.54
C ASP A 252 1.07 -16.96 -5.17
N ARG A 253 1.93 -17.75 -4.50
CA ARG A 253 3.29 -18.03 -4.98
C ARG A 253 3.37 -18.35 -6.47
N GLU A 254 2.59 -19.32 -6.94
CA GLU A 254 2.65 -19.83 -8.31
C GLU A 254 2.23 -18.83 -9.39
N GLN A 255 1.54 -17.75 -8.99
CA GLN A 255 1.07 -16.70 -9.89
C GLN A 255 2.17 -15.69 -10.20
N LEU A 256 3.20 -15.55 -9.36
CA LEU A 256 4.20 -14.49 -9.52
C LEU A 256 4.91 -14.59 -10.87
N MET A 257 4.67 -13.57 -11.69
CA MET A 257 5.36 -13.31 -12.94
C MET A 257 6.29 -12.10 -12.79
N ILE A 258 7.52 -12.22 -13.29
CA ILE A 258 8.49 -11.11 -13.36
C ILE A 258 8.89 -10.95 -14.82
N ASN A 259 8.46 -9.86 -15.45
CA ASN A 259 8.73 -9.58 -16.87
C ASN A 259 8.39 -10.77 -17.80
N GLY A 260 7.28 -11.46 -17.52
CA GLY A 260 6.82 -12.64 -18.26
C GLY A 260 7.49 -13.97 -17.87
N VAL A 261 8.42 -13.99 -16.91
CA VAL A 261 9.03 -15.21 -16.37
C VAL A 261 8.24 -15.70 -15.16
N PRO A 262 7.89 -17.00 -15.05
CA PRO A 262 7.11 -17.55 -13.93
C PRO A 262 7.99 -17.74 -12.68
N ALA A 263 8.55 -16.65 -12.16
CA ALA A 263 9.51 -16.64 -11.06
C ALA A 263 8.96 -17.31 -9.79
N GLY A 264 7.65 -17.19 -9.54
CA GLY A 264 7.00 -17.86 -8.43
C GLY A 264 7.12 -19.38 -8.44
N LYS A 265 7.08 -20.00 -9.63
CA LYS A 265 7.24 -21.45 -9.81
C LYS A 265 8.69 -21.91 -9.71
N GLU A 266 9.63 -21.04 -10.06
CA GLU A 266 11.07 -21.30 -9.95
C GLU A 266 11.58 -21.17 -8.50
N ILE A 267 10.89 -20.41 -7.65
CA ILE A 267 11.21 -20.24 -6.23
C ILE A 267 10.10 -20.90 -5.40
N SER A 268 10.17 -22.23 -5.29
CA SER A 268 9.18 -23.03 -4.56
C SER A 268 9.50 -23.21 -3.06
N ASP A 269 10.70 -22.82 -2.60
CA ASP A 269 11.09 -22.79 -1.19
C ASP A 269 10.61 -21.50 -0.49
N LEU A 270 11.02 -21.26 0.76
CA LEU A 270 10.68 -20.03 1.51
C LEU A 270 9.16 -19.76 1.59
N GLN A 271 8.38 -20.82 1.80
CA GLN A 271 6.93 -20.73 1.97
C GLN A 271 6.59 -20.02 3.27
N LEU A 272 5.41 -19.41 3.31
CA LEU A 272 4.86 -18.84 4.55
C LEU A 272 4.78 -19.90 5.65
N VAL A 273 5.08 -19.50 6.89
CA VAL A 273 4.91 -20.35 8.07
C VAL A 273 3.59 -20.01 8.76
N GLU A 274 2.66 -20.97 8.78
CA GLU A 274 1.32 -20.94 9.45
C GLU A 274 0.38 -19.78 9.03
N GLY A 275 -0.87 -19.74 9.52
CA GLY A 275 -1.75 -18.55 9.41
C GLY A 275 -2.82 -18.51 8.30
N LYS A 276 -3.84 -17.66 8.50
CA LYS A 276 -4.87 -17.35 7.48
C LYS A 276 -4.35 -16.27 6.54
N LYS A 277 -4.55 -16.47 5.24
CA LYS A 277 -4.22 -15.49 4.19
C LYS A 277 -5.45 -14.62 3.89
N SER A 278 -5.23 -13.33 3.68
CA SER A 278 -6.16 -12.45 2.95
C SER A 278 -5.36 -11.70 1.90
N LYS A 279 -6.04 -11.23 0.86
CA LYS A 279 -5.42 -10.58 -0.29
C LYS A 279 -5.99 -9.19 -0.44
N SER A 280 -5.18 -8.24 -0.89
CA SER A 280 -5.60 -6.89 -1.26
C SER A 280 -4.43 -6.14 -1.89
N ILE A 281 -4.72 -5.15 -2.70
CA ILE A 281 -3.72 -4.20 -3.19
C ILE A 281 -4.34 -2.84 -3.38
N LEU A 282 -3.59 -1.83 -2.97
CA LEU A 282 -3.86 -0.43 -3.28
C LEU A 282 -2.88 0.02 -4.35
N LEU A 283 -3.38 0.64 -5.42
CA LEU A 283 -2.54 1.30 -6.43
C LEU A 283 -2.92 2.77 -6.53
N ILE A 284 -1.98 3.64 -6.18
CA ILE A 284 -2.14 5.09 -6.25
C ILE A 284 -1.24 5.63 -7.36
N GLY A 285 -1.85 6.23 -8.38
CA GLY A 285 -1.17 6.89 -9.47
C GLY A 285 -1.19 8.40 -9.36
N ALA A 286 -0.13 9.05 -9.84
CA ALA A 286 -0.02 10.49 -9.96
C ALA A 286 0.54 10.87 -11.34
N THR A 287 0.14 12.02 -11.87
CA THR A 287 0.76 12.60 -13.08
C THR A 287 0.74 14.13 -13.02
N ASN A 288 1.67 14.79 -13.70
CA ASN A 288 1.60 16.23 -13.94
C ASN A 288 0.98 16.58 -15.30
N ALA A 289 0.51 15.59 -16.08
CA ALA A 289 -0.29 15.85 -17.28
C ALA A 289 -1.64 16.46 -16.89
N PRO A 290 -2.10 17.54 -17.53
CA PRO A 290 -3.35 18.21 -17.16
C PRO A 290 -4.54 17.36 -17.60
N MET A 291 -5.02 16.47 -16.74
CA MET A 291 -6.00 15.45 -17.09
C MET A 291 -7.28 15.60 -16.29
N ILE A 292 -8.42 15.44 -16.96
CA ILE A 292 -9.74 15.47 -16.32
C ILE A 292 -10.06 14.11 -15.66
N PRO A 293 -11.05 14.06 -14.74
CA PRO A 293 -11.38 12.85 -13.97
C PRO A 293 -11.63 11.59 -14.81
N SER A 294 -12.31 11.73 -15.96
CA SER A 294 -12.59 10.60 -16.87
C SER A 294 -11.33 10.03 -17.51
N GLN A 295 -10.32 10.85 -17.79
CA GLN A 295 -9.01 10.42 -18.28
C GLN A 295 -8.21 9.69 -17.18
N LEU A 296 -8.26 10.22 -15.95
CA LEU A 296 -7.60 9.62 -14.79
C LEU A 296 -8.19 8.25 -14.44
N GLN A 297 -9.52 8.09 -14.52
CA GLN A 297 -10.17 6.78 -14.38
C GLN A 297 -9.71 5.78 -15.45
N ARG A 298 -9.46 6.22 -16.69
CA ARG A 298 -8.89 5.36 -17.73
C ARG A 298 -7.47 4.92 -17.38
N LEU A 299 -6.65 5.77 -16.75
CA LEU A 299 -5.34 5.39 -16.23
C LEU A 299 -5.43 4.37 -15.08
N CYS A 300 -6.40 4.50 -14.15
CA CYS A 300 -6.62 3.46 -13.14
C CYS A 300 -6.83 2.08 -13.78
N LYS A 301 -7.68 2.01 -14.82
CA LYS A 301 -7.94 0.75 -15.55
C LYS A 301 -6.67 0.19 -16.22
N ARG A 302 -5.64 1.02 -16.48
CA ARG A 302 -4.36 0.56 -17.05
C ARG A 302 -3.38 0.09 -15.98
N MET A 303 -3.40 0.68 -14.79
CA MET A 303 -2.66 0.12 -13.65
C MET A 303 -3.11 -1.32 -13.35
N ALA A 304 -4.40 -1.64 -13.52
CA ALA A 304 -4.92 -3.00 -13.41
C ALA A 304 -4.26 -3.99 -14.41
N PHE A 305 -3.87 -3.54 -15.60
CA PHE A 305 -3.10 -4.39 -16.53
C PHE A 305 -1.67 -4.60 -16.07
N GLY A 306 -1.06 -3.62 -15.39
CA GLY A 306 0.26 -3.79 -14.75
C GLY A 306 0.20 -4.86 -13.65
N LEU A 307 -0.83 -4.81 -12.82
CA LEU A 307 -1.15 -5.84 -11.83
C LEU A 307 -1.37 -7.23 -12.45
N ALA A 308 -2.14 -7.31 -13.54
CA ALA A 308 -2.34 -8.59 -14.24
C ALA A 308 -1.03 -9.15 -14.82
N ARG A 309 -0.09 -8.30 -15.24
CA ARG A 309 1.21 -8.71 -15.80
C ARG A 309 2.18 -9.28 -14.74
N THR A 310 1.96 -9.01 -13.47
CA THR A 310 2.64 -9.72 -12.36
C THR A 310 1.97 -11.05 -12.01
N GLY A 311 0.87 -11.39 -12.72
CA GLY A 311 0.14 -12.65 -12.63
C GLY A 311 -1.03 -12.65 -11.66
N ALA A 312 -1.37 -11.50 -11.06
CA ALA A 312 -2.52 -11.39 -10.19
C ALA A 312 -3.84 -11.63 -10.95
N ILE A 313 -4.78 -12.30 -10.28
CA ILE A 313 -6.09 -12.66 -10.85
C ILE A 313 -7.27 -11.97 -10.15
N SER A 314 -7.03 -11.08 -9.19
CA SER A 314 -8.07 -10.45 -8.38
C SER A 314 -9.03 -11.47 -7.73
N SER A 315 -8.47 -12.39 -6.92
CA SER A 315 -9.23 -13.47 -6.28
C SER A 315 -10.41 -12.93 -5.45
N HIS A 316 -11.45 -13.73 -5.22
CA HIS A 316 -12.68 -13.32 -4.53
C HIS A 316 -12.46 -12.46 -3.28
N GLY A 317 -11.56 -12.88 -2.38
CA GLY A 317 -11.24 -12.17 -1.15
C GLY A 317 -10.28 -10.98 -1.28
N SER A 318 -9.93 -10.55 -2.50
CA SER A 318 -8.95 -9.47 -2.73
C SER A 318 -9.62 -8.10 -2.85
N GLY A 319 -9.26 -7.17 -1.97
CA GLY A 319 -9.60 -5.75 -2.13
C GLY A 319 -8.61 -5.07 -3.07
N ASP A 320 -9.00 -4.85 -4.33
CA ASP A 320 -8.12 -4.31 -5.37
C ASP A 320 -8.64 -2.93 -5.79
N LEU A 321 -8.11 -1.90 -5.14
CA LEU A 321 -8.63 -0.53 -5.19
C LEU A 321 -7.59 0.43 -5.80
N LEU A 322 -8.00 1.17 -6.83
CA LEU A 322 -7.11 1.99 -7.64
C LEU A 322 -7.58 3.45 -7.70
N LEU A 323 -6.64 4.37 -7.51
CA LEU A 323 -6.87 5.82 -7.59
C LEU A 323 -5.78 6.46 -8.45
N PHE A 324 -6.14 7.45 -9.28
CA PHE A 324 -5.21 8.30 -10.01
C PHE A 324 -5.56 9.75 -9.80
N PHE A 325 -4.57 10.60 -9.56
CA PHE A 325 -4.74 12.06 -9.52
C PHE A 325 -3.78 12.79 -10.44
N SER A 326 -4.11 14.01 -10.81
CA SER A 326 -3.23 14.90 -11.58
C SER A 326 -2.85 16.14 -10.77
N THR A 327 -1.55 16.46 -10.74
CA THR A 327 -1.04 17.75 -10.24
C THR A 327 -1.03 18.85 -11.32
N GLY A 328 -1.34 18.48 -12.57
CA GLY A 328 -1.42 19.39 -13.71
C GLY A 328 -2.72 20.21 -13.77
N VAL A 329 -3.73 19.86 -12.96
CA VAL A 329 -4.97 20.63 -12.83
C VAL A 329 -5.23 20.92 -11.36
N LYS A 330 -5.20 22.21 -10.99
CA LYS A 330 -5.53 22.69 -9.65
C LYS A 330 -6.86 23.43 -9.68
N VAL A 331 -7.82 22.97 -8.90
CA VAL A 331 -9.14 23.58 -8.73
C VAL A 331 -9.18 24.25 -7.36
N ARG A 332 -9.10 25.58 -7.36
CA ARG A 332 -9.14 26.38 -6.14
C ARG A 332 -10.55 26.42 -5.56
N ARG A 333 -10.68 26.20 -4.25
CA ARG A 333 -11.99 26.22 -3.57
C ARG A 333 -12.72 27.56 -3.62
N ASP A 334 -12.00 28.67 -3.68
CA ASP A 334 -12.54 30.03 -3.69
C ASP A 334 -12.84 30.56 -5.09
N ALA A 335 -12.46 29.83 -6.14
CA ALA A 335 -12.71 30.20 -7.52
C ALA A 335 -14.12 29.75 -7.95
N SER A 336 -14.87 30.65 -8.59
CA SER A 336 -16.16 30.32 -9.21
C SER A 336 -16.00 29.53 -10.52
N VAL A 337 -14.90 29.78 -11.24
CA VAL A 337 -14.54 29.13 -12.51
C VAL A 337 -13.04 28.87 -12.50
N THR A 338 -12.64 27.72 -13.03
CA THR A 338 -11.23 27.39 -13.30
C THR A 338 -11.10 27.08 -14.79
N GLU A 339 -10.28 27.86 -15.49
CA GLU A 339 -9.86 27.52 -16.85
C GLU A 339 -8.77 26.45 -16.78
N ILE A 340 -8.88 25.42 -17.61
CA ILE A 340 -7.95 24.28 -17.60
C ILE A 340 -7.48 23.97 -19.01
N GLU A 341 -6.19 23.66 -19.13
CA GLU A 341 -5.70 22.89 -20.26
C GLU A 341 -6.10 21.42 -20.07
N ILE A 342 -6.29 20.70 -21.16
CA ILE A 342 -6.64 19.28 -21.11
C ILE A 342 -5.68 18.52 -22.03
N PHE A 343 -5.08 17.46 -21.49
CA PHE A 343 -4.24 16.55 -22.24
C PHE A 343 -5.04 15.92 -23.37
N ASN A 344 -4.55 16.03 -24.60
CA ASN A 344 -5.29 15.59 -25.77
C ASN A 344 -5.42 14.05 -25.81
N ASP A 345 -6.66 13.59 -25.94
CA ASP A 345 -7.05 12.17 -25.92
C ASP A 345 -6.40 11.34 -27.02
N GLU A 346 -6.05 11.93 -28.18
CA GLU A 346 -5.33 11.24 -29.25
C GLU A 346 -3.96 10.70 -28.81
N TRP A 347 -3.37 11.30 -27.78
CA TRP A 347 -2.03 10.95 -27.29
C TRP A 347 -2.04 10.14 -25.98
N ILE A 348 -3.23 9.90 -25.38
CA ILE A 348 -3.36 9.28 -24.06
C ILE A 348 -2.91 7.81 -24.02
N THR A 349 -2.84 7.14 -25.17
CA THR A 349 -2.34 5.76 -25.27
C THR A 349 -0.93 5.62 -24.71
N ARG A 350 -0.07 6.65 -24.80
CA ARG A 350 1.27 6.62 -24.20
C ARG A 350 1.22 6.71 -22.68
N ALA A 351 0.32 7.56 -22.15
CA ALA A 351 0.05 7.63 -20.72
C ALA A 351 -0.52 6.31 -20.18
N HIS A 352 -1.42 5.66 -20.92
CA HIS A 352 -1.94 4.33 -20.59
C HIS A 352 -0.83 3.29 -20.44
N GLN A 353 0.09 3.22 -21.41
CA GLN A 353 1.21 2.29 -21.37
C GLN A 353 2.15 2.61 -20.20
N ALA A 354 2.49 3.88 -19.99
CA ALA A 354 3.34 4.30 -18.88
C ALA A 354 2.74 3.99 -17.50
N ALA A 355 1.42 4.18 -17.31
CA ALA A 355 0.73 3.79 -16.07
C ALA A 355 0.77 2.28 -15.83
N MET A 356 0.59 1.48 -16.89
CA MET A 356 0.73 0.02 -16.81
C MET A 356 2.16 -0.40 -16.44
N GLU A 357 3.18 0.15 -17.11
CA GLU A 357 4.60 -0.15 -16.86
C GLU A 357 5.04 0.26 -15.44
N ALA A 358 4.61 1.44 -14.98
CA ALA A 358 4.88 1.91 -13.62
C ALA A 358 4.19 1.04 -12.57
N ALA A 359 2.95 0.62 -12.78
CA ALA A 359 2.26 -0.27 -11.85
C ALA A 359 2.94 -1.65 -11.74
N GLU A 360 3.28 -2.27 -12.87
CA GLU A 360 4.00 -3.56 -12.89
C GLU A 360 5.34 -3.44 -12.12
N GLU A 361 6.14 -2.42 -12.42
CA GLU A 361 7.42 -2.24 -11.74
C GLU A 361 7.28 -1.87 -10.26
N ALA A 362 6.29 -1.07 -9.87
CA ALA A 362 6.06 -0.70 -8.47
C ALA A 362 5.73 -1.93 -7.61
N ILE A 363 4.91 -2.86 -8.11
CA ILE A 363 4.59 -4.13 -7.43
C ILE A 363 5.85 -4.97 -7.25
N LEU A 364 6.66 -5.09 -8.30
CA LEU A 364 7.89 -5.86 -8.27
C LEU A 364 8.96 -5.23 -7.36
N ASN A 365 9.05 -3.90 -7.32
CA ASN A 365 9.91 -3.18 -6.38
C ASN A 365 9.45 -3.39 -4.93
N ALA A 366 8.15 -3.46 -4.65
CA ALA A 366 7.65 -3.80 -3.31
C ALA A 366 8.22 -5.14 -2.81
N LEU A 367 8.19 -6.18 -3.66
CA LEU A 367 8.74 -7.50 -3.37
C LEU A 367 10.28 -7.46 -3.24
N CYS A 368 10.95 -6.76 -4.16
CA CYS A 368 12.41 -6.70 -4.19
C CYS A 368 12.98 -5.91 -3.01
N MET A 369 12.24 -4.93 -2.48
CA MET A 369 12.68 -4.11 -1.34
C MET A 369 12.21 -4.64 0.00
N ALA A 370 11.22 -5.53 0.05
CA ALA A 370 10.74 -6.13 1.28
C ALA A 370 11.77 -7.06 1.94
N GLU A 371 11.84 -7.00 3.28
CA GLU A 371 12.71 -7.82 4.12
C GLU A 371 11.92 -8.90 4.87
N THR A 372 12.54 -10.05 5.13
CA THR A 372 11.91 -11.15 5.87
C THR A 372 11.38 -10.62 7.21
N THR A 373 10.10 -10.84 7.48
CA THR A 373 9.44 -10.35 8.68
C THR A 373 8.81 -11.50 9.44
N VAL A 374 9.13 -11.57 10.73
CA VAL A 374 8.47 -12.46 11.70
C VAL A 374 7.42 -11.64 12.44
N GLY A 375 6.19 -12.15 12.50
CA GLY A 375 5.05 -11.50 13.12
C GLY A 375 4.46 -12.31 14.28
N ILE A 376 3.15 -12.16 14.47
CA ILE A 376 2.38 -12.91 15.47
C ILE A 376 2.57 -14.42 15.33
N ASN A 377 2.57 -15.15 16.44
CA ASN A 377 2.67 -16.62 16.48
C ASN A 377 3.88 -17.19 15.72
N ALA A 378 4.96 -16.39 15.60
CA ALA A 378 6.12 -16.71 14.77
C ALA A 378 5.81 -16.90 13.26
N ASN A 379 4.63 -16.45 12.80
CA ASN A 379 4.30 -16.40 11.38
C ASN A 379 5.39 -15.62 10.64
N THR A 380 5.95 -16.23 9.61
CA THR A 380 7.10 -15.67 8.88
C THR A 380 6.74 -15.48 7.42
N ALA A 381 6.96 -14.25 6.93
CA ALA A 381 6.92 -13.93 5.51
C ALA A 381 8.35 -13.64 5.05
N TYR A 382 8.88 -14.53 4.20
CA TYR A 382 10.25 -14.42 3.70
C TYR A 382 10.38 -13.38 2.59
N ALA A 383 11.48 -12.63 2.59
CA ALA A 383 11.83 -11.78 1.46
C ALA A 383 12.00 -12.62 0.18
N LEU A 384 11.66 -12.03 -0.96
CA LEU A 384 12.02 -12.60 -2.26
C LEU A 384 13.56 -12.71 -2.35
N PRO A 385 14.14 -13.88 -2.66
CA PRO A 385 15.59 -14.06 -2.80
C PRO A 385 16.08 -13.44 -4.12
N ILE A 386 16.25 -12.11 -4.12
CA ILE A 386 16.52 -11.29 -5.31
C ILE A 386 17.79 -11.68 -6.05
N GLU A 387 18.77 -12.24 -5.36
CA GLU A 387 20.01 -12.77 -5.94
C GLU A 387 19.78 -13.93 -6.90
N ARG A 388 18.68 -14.68 -6.75
CA ARG A 388 18.32 -15.78 -7.65
C ARG A 388 17.67 -15.30 -8.95
N LEU A 389 17.14 -14.07 -8.96
CA LEU A 389 16.36 -13.57 -10.09
C LEU A 389 17.18 -13.49 -11.40
N PRO A 390 18.41 -12.95 -11.45
CA PRO A 390 19.17 -12.90 -12.69
C PRO A 390 19.38 -14.25 -13.36
N GLU A 391 19.64 -15.30 -12.57
CA GLU A 391 19.80 -16.67 -13.09
C GLU A 391 18.47 -17.24 -13.59
N ILE A 392 17.38 -17.01 -12.85
CA ILE A 392 16.02 -17.36 -13.27
C ILE A 392 15.67 -16.66 -14.59
N MET A 393 15.93 -15.35 -14.73
CA MET A 393 15.67 -14.60 -15.95
C MET A 393 16.47 -15.17 -17.13
N LYS A 394 17.75 -15.49 -16.91
CA LYS A 394 18.64 -16.07 -17.92
C LYS A 394 18.12 -17.42 -18.45
N LYS A 395 17.58 -18.28 -17.59
CA LYS A 395 16.97 -19.57 -17.98
C LYS A 395 15.86 -19.40 -19.02
N TYR A 396 15.14 -18.29 -18.99
CA TYR A 396 14.05 -17.97 -19.92
C TYR A 396 14.46 -17.00 -21.04
N GLY A 397 15.76 -16.77 -21.24
CA GLY A 397 16.26 -15.87 -22.28
C GLY A 397 15.92 -14.39 -22.03
N ARG A 398 15.71 -14.01 -20.77
CA ARG A 398 15.43 -12.63 -20.34
C ARG A 398 16.60 -12.05 -19.55
N ARG A 399 16.62 -10.73 -19.41
CA ARG A 399 17.54 -9.97 -18.56
C ARG A 399 16.75 -8.99 -17.71
#